data_AF-A0A432TUJ7-F1
#
_entry.id   AF-A0A432TUJ7-F1
#
_cell.length_a   1.000
_cell.length_b   1.000
_cell.length_c   1.000
_cell.angle_alpha   90.00
_cell.angle_beta   90.00
_cell.angle_gamma   90.00
#
_symmetry.space_group_name_H-M   'P 1'
#
loop_
_entity.id
_entity.type
_entity.pdbx_description
1 polymer ?
#
loop_
_entity_poly.entity_id
_entity_poly.type
_entity_poly.pdbx_seq_one_letter_code
_entity_poly.pdbx_strand_id
1 'polypeptide(L)'
;MARPMWDDLVKFSNNANYGAFTRNFSEEMLRGANEIEMGKQFARSELTKNLNEEVEFLGTIRRGEHATVLFKQKHKKKPGEWLGRLVLGYEDDEIKIFGATIF
;
A
#
# COMPACT_ATOMS: atom_id res chain seq x y z
N MET A 1 2.08 11.58 7.51
CA MET A 1 3.08 10.63 6.97
C MET A 1 2.44 9.45 6.25
N ALA A 2 1.44 8.77 6.85
CA ALA A 2 0.80 7.61 6.21
C ALA A 2 0.05 7.92 4.90
N ARG A 3 -0.66 9.05 4.81
CA ARG A 3 -1.40 9.43 3.61
C ARG A 3 -0.50 9.59 2.37
N PRO A 4 0.60 10.36 2.40
CA PRO A 4 1.55 10.42 1.29
C PRO A 4 2.08 9.05 0.83
N MET A 5 2.40 8.16 1.77
CA MET A 5 2.86 6.80 1.44
C MET A 5 1.78 5.99 0.75
N TRP A 6 0.52 6.07 1.20
CA TRP A 6 -0.61 5.43 0.53
C TRP A 6 -0.87 6.02 -0.87
N ASP A 7 -0.82 7.34 -1.00
CA ASP A 7 -1.02 8.03 -2.28
C ASP A 7 0.04 7.62 -3.30
N ASP A 8 1.30 7.48 -2.88
CA ASP A 8 2.39 6.96 -3.72
C ASP A 8 2.10 5.52 -4.18
N LEU A 9 1.64 4.64 -3.27
CA LEU A 9 1.26 3.28 -3.66
C LEU A 9 0.13 3.27 -4.70
N VAL A 10 -0.92 4.05 -4.48
CA VAL A 10 -2.05 4.20 -5.43
C VAL A 10 -1.55 4.71 -6.78
N LYS A 11 -0.73 5.77 -6.77
CA LYS A 11 -0.16 6.39 -7.98
C LYS A 11 0.72 5.41 -8.76
N PHE A 12 1.67 4.75 -8.09
CA PHE A 12 2.59 3.85 -8.77
C PHE A 12 1.92 2.56 -9.21
N SER A 13 0.92 2.08 -8.47
CA SER A 13 0.09 0.95 -8.88
C SER A 13 -0.72 1.27 -10.14
N ASN A 14 -1.39 2.43 -10.18
CA ASN A 14 -2.12 2.91 -11.35
C ASN A 14 -1.22 3.07 -12.59
N ASN A 15 0.03 3.49 -12.40
CA ASN A 15 1.01 3.69 -13.47
C ASN A 15 1.84 2.43 -13.80
N ALA A 16 1.59 1.30 -13.14
CA ALA A 16 2.39 0.09 -13.27
C ALA A 16 3.91 0.32 -13.06
N ASN A 17 4.29 1.28 -12.22
CA ASN A 17 5.69 1.61 -11.92
C ASN A 17 6.17 0.86 -10.66
N TYR A 18 6.57 -0.39 -10.84
CA TYR A 18 6.89 -1.28 -9.72
C TYR A 18 8.17 -0.88 -8.96
N GLY A 19 9.17 -0.36 -9.65
CA GLY A 19 10.40 0.10 -8.98
C GLY A 19 10.14 1.26 -8.02
N ALA A 20 9.23 2.17 -8.39
CA ALA A 20 8.82 3.24 -7.49
C ALA A 20 7.83 2.76 -6.41
N PHE A 21 7.03 1.74 -6.70
CA PHE A 21 6.06 1.16 -5.77
C PHE A 21 6.72 0.53 -4.54
N THR A 22 7.84 -0.17 -4.72
CA THR A 22 8.54 -0.87 -3.63
C THR A 22 9.55 0.00 -2.87
N ARG A 23 9.77 1.25 -3.30
CA ARG A 23 10.84 2.13 -2.78
C ARG A 23 10.82 2.34 -1.26
N ASN A 24 9.64 2.37 -0.66
CA ASN A 24 9.47 2.67 0.76
C ASN A 24 9.20 1.40 1.59
N PHE A 25 9.35 0.22 1.02
CA PHE A 25 9.15 -1.06 1.73
C PHE A 25 10.32 -1.35 2.65
N SER A 26 10.05 -2.00 3.78
CA SER A 26 11.09 -2.51 4.67
C SER A 26 11.86 -3.65 4.02
N GLU A 27 13.09 -3.92 4.48
CA GLU A 27 13.86 -5.06 4.01
C GLU A 27 13.10 -6.37 4.23
N GLU A 28 12.40 -6.50 5.36
CA GLU A 28 11.56 -7.67 5.64
C GLU A 28 10.47 -7.85 4.57
N MET A 29 9.79 -6.77 4.20
CA MET A 29 8.74 -6.80 3.18
C MET A 29 9.33 -7.12 1.80
N LEU A 30 10.51 -6.57 1.46
CA LEU A 30 11.22 -6.86 0.22
C LEU A 30 11.77 -8.29 0.16
N ARG A 31 12.15 -8.90 1.29
CA ARG A 31 12.64 -10.29 1.35
C ARG A 31 11.48 -11.30 1.31
N GLY A 32 10.39 -11.00 2.02
CA GLY A 32 9.19 -11.86 2.07
C GLY A 32 8.37 -11.81 0.77
N ALA A 33 8.39 -10.67 0.10
CA ALA A 33 7.93 -10.54 -1.27
C ALA A 33 9.04 -11.05 -2.19
N ASN A 34 8.86 -12.17 -2.87
CA ASN A 34 9.67 -12.43 -4.06
C ASN A 34 9.34 -11.25 -5.03
N GLU A 35 10.20 -10.22 -5.09
CA GLU A 35 9.85 -8.85 -5.57
C GLU A 35 9.09 -8.86 -6.91
N ILE A 36 9.43 -9.84 -7.75
CA ILE A 36 8.85 -10.12 -9.04
C ILE A 36 7.42 -10.65 -8.94
N GLU A 37 7.11 -11.57 -8.03
CA GLU A 37 5.76 -12.14 -7.85
C GLU A 37 4.82 -11.18 -7.16
N MET A 38 5.26 -10.45 -6.14
CA MET A 38 4.37 -9.50 -5.44
C MET A 38 4.03 -8.30 -6.34
N GLY A 39 5.03 -7.76 -7.04
CA GLY A 39 4.81 -6.80 -8.11
C GLY A 39 3.88 -7.34 -9.18
N LYS A 40 4.03 -8.60 -9.61
CA LYS A 40 3.14 -9.25 -10.60
C LYS A 40 1.73 -9.53 -10.08
N GLN A 41 1.53 -9.89 -8.82
CA GLN A 41 0.21 -10.13 -8.22
C GLN A 41 -0.57 -8.80 -8.11
N PHE A 42 0.10 -7.75 -7.66
CA PHE A 42 -0.44 -6.39 -7.68
C PHE A 42 -0.57 -5.82 -9.11
N ALA A 43 0.27 -6.22 -10.07
CA ALA A 43 0.16 -5.85 -11.49
C ALA A 43 -1.02 -6.51 -12.22
N ARG A 44 -1.35 -7.75 -11.82
CA ARG A 44 -2.28 -8.61 -12.54
C ARG A 44 -3.70 -8.48 -12.03
N SER A 45 -3.90 -8.07 -10.78
CA SER A 45 -5.25 -7.82 -10.29
C SER A 45 -5.83 -6.59 -11.01
N GLU A 46 -7.01 -6.74 -11.61
CA GLU A 46 -7.75 -5.59 -12.12
C GLU A 46 -8.12 -4.59 -11.00
N LEU A 47 -8.18 -5.05 -9.75
CA LEU A 47 -8.59 -4.23 -8.59
C LEU A 47 -7.54 -3.18 -8.21
N THR A 48 -6.28 -3.42 -8.52
CA THR A 48 -5.15 -2.56 -8.17
C THR A 48 -4.82 -1.56 -9.29
N LYS A 49 -5.43 -1.72 -10.46
CA LYS A 49 -5.38 -0.74 -11.55
C LYS A 49 -6.63 0.12 -11.51
N ASN A 50 -6.54 1.43 -11.70
CA ASN A 50 -7.67 2.36 -11.64
C ASN A 50 -8.23 2.58 -10.23
N LEU A 51 -7.37 2.54 -9.21
CA LEU A 51 -7.72 3.02 -7.87
C LEU A 51 -7.98 4.54 -7.91
N ASN A 52 -8.97 5.00 -7.14
CA ASN A 52 -9.22 6.42 -6.96
C ASN A 52 -8.12 7.02 -6.07
N GLU A 53 -7.57 8.16 -6.47
CA GLU A 53 -6.59 8.92 -5.69
C GLU A 53 -7.20 9.54 -4.43
N GLU A 54 -8.51 9.79 -4.46
CA GLU A 54 -9.26 10.23 -3.30
C GLU A 54 -9.63 9.04 -2.42
N VAL A 55 -8.99 8.97 -1.25
CA VAL A 55 -9.25 7.96 -0.21
C VAL A 55 -9.69 8.63 1.08
N GLU A 56 -10.54 7.94 1.82
CA GLU A 56 -11.03 8.38 3.13
C GLU A 56 -10.26 7.64 4.23
N PHE A 57 -9.72 8.39 5.20
CA PHE A 57 -9.04 7.81 6.36
C PHE A 57 -10.08 7.29 7.36
N LEU A 58 -9.92 6.03 7.79
CA LEU A 58 -10.85 5.38 8.72
C LEU A 58 -10.32 5.33 10.15
N GLY A 59 -9.00 5.24 10.33
CA GLY A 59 -8.42 5.12 11.66
C GLY A 59 -7.01 4.54 11.67
N THR A 60 -6.42 4.55 12.86
CA THR A 60 -5.08 4.00 13.12
C THR A 60 -5.14 3.06 14.31
N ILE A 61 -4.47 1.91 14.20
CA ILE A 61 -4.33 0.92 15.26
C ILE A 61 -2.84 0.66 15.47
N ARG A 62 -2.35 0.80 16.71
CA ARG A 62 -0.96 0.49 17.05
C ARG A 62 -0.85 -0.92 17.64
N ARG A 63 0.14 -1.69 17.20
CA ARG A 63 0.49 -3.02 17.74
C ARG A 63 2.00 -3.12 17.92
N GLY A 64 2.46 -2.92 19.15
CA GLY A 64 3.90 -2.83 19.45
C GLY A 64 4.56 -1.67 18.71
N GLU A 65 5.61 -1.98 17.95
CA GLU A 65 6.38 -1.02 17.16
C GLU A 65 5.73 -0.63 15.82
N HIS A 66 4.63 -1.28 15.45
CA HIS A 66 3.95 -1.01 14.19
C HIS A 66 2.66 -0.20 14.37
N ALA A 67 2.41 0.71 13.44
CA ALA A 67 1.14 1.43 13.30
C ALA A 67 0.45 1.00 12.00
N THR A 68 -0.78 0.48 12.12
CA THR A 68 -1.65 0.15 11.00
C THR A 68 -2.61 1.29 10.74
N VAL A 69 -2.64 1.79 9.52
CA VAL A 69 -3.52 2.87 9.05
C VAL A 69 -4.52 2.28 8.09
N LEU A 70 -5.81 2.56 8.32
CA LEU A 70 -6.92 2.06 7.54
C LEU A 70 -7.50 3.16 6.65
N PHE A 71 -7.77 2.81 5.41
CA PHE A 71 -8.35 3.68 4.40
C PHE A 71 -9.56 3.01 3.78
N LYS A 72 -10.60 3.78 3.50
CA LYS A 72 -11.65 3.39 2.55
C LYS A 72 -11.17 3.79 1.16
N GLN A 73 -10.93 2.78 0.33
CA GLN A 73 -10.46 2.89 -1.03
C GLN A 73 -11.61 2.69 -2.00
N LYS A 74 -11.63 3.46 -3.09
CA LYS A 74 -12.58 3.30 -4.20
C LYS A 74 -11.86 2.96 -5.50
N HIS A 75 -12.58 2.39 -6.44
CA HIS A 75 -12.10 2.06 -7.78
C HIS A 75 -12.82 2.90 -8.82
N LYS A 76 -12.12 3.42 -9.82
CA LYS A 76 -12.68 4.33 -10.85
C LYS A 76 -13.69 3.64 -11.78
N LYS A 77 -13.61 2.31 -11.90
CA LYS A 77 -14.46 1.52 -12.83
C LYS A 77 -15.40 0.52 -12.16
N LYS A 78 -15.24 0.25 -10.87
CA LYS A 78 -15.99 -0.80 -10.16
C LYS A 78 -16.73 -0.13 -9.01
N PRO A 79 -18.05 -0.30 -8.89
CA PRO A 79 -18.80 0.24 -7.76
C PRO A 79 -18.42 -0.52 -6.49
N GLY A 80 -18.42 0.18 -5.36
CA GLY A 80 -18.09 -0.39 -4.06
C GLY A 80 -17.01 0.36 -3.30
N GLU A 81 -16.71 -0.15 -2.12
CA GLU A 81 -15.68 0.36 -1.22
C GLU A 81 -14.82 -0.82 -0.77
N TRP A 82 -13.50 -0.62 -0.76
CA TRP A 82 -12.51 -1.60 -0.36
C TRP A 82 -11.76 -1.11 0.86
N LEU A 83 -11.31 -2.03 1.70
CA LEU A 83 -10.52 -1.69 2.87
C LEU A 83 -9.03 -1.67 2.51
N GLY A 84 -8.46 -0.48 2.44
CA GLY A 84 -7.02 -0.27 2.36
C GLY A 84 -6.38 -0.39 3.74
N ARG A 85 -5.29 -1.16 3.82
CA ARG A 85 -4.48 -1.35 5.03
C ARG A 85 -3.03 -1.03 4.73
N LEU A 86 -2.46 -0.10 5.48
CA LEU A 86 -1.05 0.25 5.45
C LEU A 86 -0.42 0.00 6.82
N VAL A 87 0.63 -0.81 6.89
CA VAL A 87 1.39 -1.08 8.12
C VAL A 87 2.71 -0.35 8.03
N LEU A 88 2.95 0.55 8.99
CA LEU A 88 4.16 1.36 9.10
C LEU A 88 4.94 0.95 10.34
N GLY A 89 6.26 1.05 10.26
CA GLY A 89 7.20 0.82 11.35
C GLY A 89 8.49 1.59 11.09
N TYR A 90 9.42 1.54 12.04
CA TYR A 90 10.77 2.08 11.87
C TYR A 90 11.73 0.97 11.44
N GLU A 91 12.61 1.30 10.50
CA GLU A 91 13.77 0.51 10.08
C GLU A 91 14.92 1.52 9.88
N ASP A 92 16.03 1.35 10.59
CA ASP A 92 17.18 2.26 10.58
C ASP A 92 16.80 3.75 10.74
N ASP A 93 15.95 4.06 11.73
CA ASP A 93 15.39 5.39 12.02
C ASP A 93 14.53 6.03 10.90
N GLU A 94 14.25 5.29 9.83
CA GLU A 94 13.33 5.69 8.76
C GLU A 94 11.97 4.98 8.90
N ILE A 95 10.89 5.69 8.55
CA ILE A 95 9.57 5.07 8.46
C ILE A 95 9.50 4.25 7.17
N LYS A 96 9.26 2.94 7.31
CA LYS A 96 9.06 2.02 6.19
C LYS A 96 7.68 1.37 6.24
N ILE A 97 7.30 0.79 5.10
CA ILE A 97 6.09 0.02 4.92
C ILE A 97 6.42 -1.45 5.19
N PHE A 98 5.77 -2.02 6.22
CA PHE A 98 5.88 -3.43 6.60
C PHE A 98 4.69 -4.26 6.07
N GLY A 99 3.71 -3.60 5.44
CA GLY A 99 2.61 -4.28 4.79
C GLY A 99 1.66 -3.30 4.09
N ALA A 100 1.19 -3.67 2.90
CA ALA A 100 0.17 -2.93 2.17
C ALA A 100 -0.82 -3.93 1.55
N THR A 101 -2.12 -3.71 1.75
CA THR A 101 -3.16 -4.63 1.25
C THR A 101 -4.45 -3.87 0.97
N ILE A 102 -5.19 -4.33 -0.04
CA ILE A 102 -6.57 -3.92 -0.32
C ILE A 102 -7.41 -5.19 -0.30
N PHE A 103 -8.47 -5.21 0.51
CA PHE A 103 -9.46 -6.29 0.61
C PHE A 103 -10.69 -5.97 -0.20
#